data_AF-A0AB39NQH0-F1
#
_entry.id   AF-A0AB39NQH0-F1
#
_cell.length_a   1.000
_cell.length_b   1.000
_cell.length_c   1.000
_cell.angle_alpha   90.00
_cell.angle_beta   90.00
_cell.angle_gamma   90.00
#
_symmetry.space_group_name_H-M   'P 1'
#
loop_
_entity.id
_entity.type
_entity.pdbx_description
1 polymer ?
#
loop_
_entity_poly.entity_id
_entity_poly.type
_entity_poly.pdbx_seq_one_letter_code
_entity_poly.pdbx_strand_id
1 'polypeptide(L)'
;MEQLPYEYKRDKRMFRDRLRRTGLPESVAAPTEPENFLAVMESGLRTYGLPLLDEMLTDSLLIDLGYVDADALSRARDHAERTPTVPDLLCDTLALEVGLRSLA
;
A
#
# COMPACT_ATOMS: atom_id res chain seq x y z
N MET A 1 25.16 14.63 16.77
CA MET A 1 24.23 14.99 17.87
C MET A 1 22.84 15.05 17.27
N GLU A 2 21.88 14.29 17.80
CA GLU A 2 20.50 14.30 17.30
C GLU A 2 19.88 15.69 17.55
N GLN A 3 19.36 16.34 16.51
CA GLN A 3 18.83 17.72 16.57
C GLN A 3 17.37 17.78 17.03
N LEU A 4 16.62 16.69 16.86
CA LEU A 4 15.24 16.54 17.33
C LEU A 4 15.09 15.15 17.94
N PRO A 5 14.98 15.05 19.28
CA PRO A 5 14.88 13.76 19.97
C PRO A 5 13.77 12.88 19.42
N TYR A 6 14.03 11.57 19.35
CA TYR A 6 13.10 10.59 18.80
C TYR A 6 11.71 10.62 19.48
N GLU A 7 11.64 10.85 20.79
CA GLU A 7 10.35 10.91 21.50
C GLU A 7 9.39 12.00 20.97
N TYR A 8 9.91 13.06 20.37
CA TYR A 8 9.08 14.15 19.82
C TYR A 8 8.56 13.84 18.40
N LYS A 9 9.24 12.96 17.68
CA LYS A 9 8.88 12.51 16.33
C LYS A 9 7.91 11.33 16.36
N ARG A 10 8.10 10.43 17.34
CA ARG A 10 7.31 9.21 17.51
C ARG A 10 5.82 9.51 17.53
N ASP A 11 5.05 8.70 16.80
CA ASP A 11 3.58 8.79 16.70
C ASP A 11 3.05 10.18 16.31
N LYS A 12 3.90 10.99 15.64
CA LYS A 12 3.63 12.39 15.28
C LYS A 12 3.28 13.25 16.51
N ARG A 13 3.86 12.96 17.69
CA ARG A 13 3.52 13.57 18.98
C ARG A 13 3.48 15.11 18.92
N MET A 14 4.50 15.77 18.37
CA MET A 14 4.51 17.23 18.26
C MET A 14 3.32 17.79 17.45
N PHE A 15 2.87 17.09 16.41
CA PHE A 15 1.70 17.51 15.64
C PHE A 15 0.41 17.35 16.45
N ARG A 16 0.27 16.25 17.19
CA ARG A 16 -0.88 16.02 18.09
C ARG A 16 -0.95 17.11 19.17
N ASP A 17 0.17 17.45 19.78
CA ASP A 17 0.23 18.54 20.78
C ASP A 17 -0.14 19.90 20.18
N ARG A 18 0.25 20.15 18.92
CA ARG A 18 -0.17 21.36 18.20
C ARG A 18 -1.69 21.37 17.96
N LEU A 19 -2.29 20.25 17.56
CA LEU A 19 -3.75 20.14 17.36
C LEU A 19 -4.52 20.34 18.67
N ARG A 20 -4.01 19.82 19.80
CA ARG A 20 -4.62 20.08 21.12
C ARG A 20 -4.61 21.56 21.48
N ARG A 21 -3.49 22.25 21.23
CA ARG A 21 -3.34 23.68 21.51
C ARG A 21 -4.25 24.57 20.67
N THR A 22 -4.73 24.11 19.52
CA THR A 22 -5.73 24.83 18.73
C THR A 22 -7.16 24.62 19.24
N GLY A 23 -7.36 23.87 20.33
CA GLY A 23 -8.67 23.60 20.91
C GLY A 23 -9.47 22.53 20.16
N LEU A 24 -8.82 21.74 19.29
CA LEU A 24 -9.49 20.63 18.62
C LEU A 24 -9.76 19.50 19.63
N PRO A 25 -10.88 18.77 19.48
CA PRO A 25 -11.23 17.67 20.37
C PRO A 25 -10.21 16.53 20.29
N GLU A 26 -10.08 15.75 21.37
CA GLU A 26 -9.14 14.63 21.41
C GLU A 26 -9.43 13.57 20.34
N SER A 27 -10.70 13.42 19.92
CA SER A 27 -11.06 12.57 18.78
C SER A 27 -10.39 12.98 17.46
N VAL A 28 -9.94 14.23 17.34
CA VAL A 28 -9.20 14.74 16.18
C VAL A 28 -7.70 14.79 16.47
N ALA A 29 -7.30 15.27 17.65
CA ALA A 29 -5.89 15.41 18.00
C ALA A 29 -5.19 14.06 18.27
N ALA A 30 -5.92 13.10 18.84
CA ALA A 30 -5.47 11.73 19.02
C ALA A 30 -6.66 10.74 19.02
N PRO A 31 -7.20 10.40 17.84
CA PRO A 31 -8.27 9.41 17.74
C PRO A 31 -7.85 8.07 18.34
N THR A 32 -8.76 7.43 19.07
CA THR A 32 -8.60 6.07 19.59
C THR A 32 -8.44 5.06 18.46
N GLU A 33 -9.22 5.23 17.39
CA GLU A 33 -9.15 4.45 16.16
C GLU A 33 -8.77 5.40 15.02
N PRO A 34 -7.51 5.38 14.57
CA PRO A 34 -7.09 6.18 13.44
C PRO A 34 -7.82 5.72 12.18
N GLU A 35 -8.50 6.65 11.52
CA GLU A 35 -8.99 6.41 10.16
C GLU A 35 -7.80 6.01 9.27
N ASN A 36 -7.98 4.91 8.55
CA ASN A 36 -7.01 4.41 7.59
C ASN A 36 -7.74 3.87 6.36
N PHE A 37 -7.01 3.81 5.25
CA PHE A 37 -7.55 3.36 3.97
C PHE A 37 -7.29 1.87 3.72
N LEU A 38 -6.81 1.10 4.71
CA LEU A 38 -6.38 -0.28 4.49
C LEU A 38 -7.50 -1.15 3.94
N ALA A 39 -8.71 -1.04 4.50
CA ALA A 39 -9.86 -1.80 4.01
C ALA A 39 -10.27 -1.42 2.58
N VAL A 40 -10.17 -0.13 2.22
CA VAL A 40 -10.48 0.36 0.87
C VAL A 40 -9.43 -0.09 -0.13
N MET A 41 -8.15 -0.01 0.25
CA MET A 41 -7.03 -0.49 -0.57
C MET A 41 -7.11 -2.00 -0.77
N GLU A 42 -7.34 -2.77 0.29
CA GLU A 42 -7.52 -4.23 0.21
C GLU A 42 -8.68 -4.60 -0.72
N SER A 43 -9.82 -3.90 -0.60
CA SER A 43 -10.95 -4.09 -1.52
C SER A 43 -10.55 -3.79 -2.96
N GLY A 44 -9.83 -2.68 -3.20
CA GLY A 44 -9.35 -2.34 -4.54
C GLY A 44 -8.40 -3.37 -5.13
N LEU A 45 -7.43 -3.85 -4.34
CA LEU A 45 -6.47 -4.87 -4.75
C LEU A 45 -7.15 -6.20 -5.06
N ARG A 46 -8.15 -6.61 -4.28
CA ARG A 46 -8.90 -7.84 -4.58
C ARG A 46 -9.78 -7.71 -5.81
N THR A 47 -10.49 -6.59 -5.94
CA THR A 47 -11.44 -6.40 -7.04
C THR A 47 -10.74 -6.12 -8.38
N TYR A 48 -9.61 -5.42 -8.37
CA TYR A 48 -8.95 -4.96 -9.60
C TYR A 48 -7.50 -5.42 -9.72
N GLY A 49 -6.77 -5.50 -8.60
CA GLY A 49 -5.36 -5.92 -8.60
C GLY A 49 -5.17 -7.40 -8.95
N LEU A 50 -5.92 -8.31 -8.34
CA LEU A 50 -5.80 -9.75 -8.65
C LEU A 50 -6.16 -10.07 -10.10
N PRO A 51 -7.27 -9.55 -10.69
CA PRO A 51 -7.52 -9.73 -12.12
C PRO A 51 -6.41 -9.16 -13.01
N LEU A 52 -5.82 -8.01 -12.63
CA LEU A 52 -4.69 -7.46 -13.37
C LEU A 52 -3.44 -8.37 -13.30
N LEU A 53 -3.19 -9.06 -12.18
CA LEU A 53 -2.13 -10.07 -12.11
C LEU A 53 -2.39 -11.23 -13.08
N ASP A 54 -3.65 -11.67 -13.22
CA ASP A 54 -4.03 -12.72 -14.17
C ASP A 54 -3.79 -12.27 -15.62
N GLU A 55 -4.10 -11.01 -15.94
CA GLU A 55 -3.77 -10.41 -17.23
C GLU A 55 -2.26 -10.32 -17.44
N MET A 56 -1.49 -9.89 -16.43
CA MET A 56 -0.03 -9.79 -16.53
C MET A 56 0.62 -11.14 -16.86
N LEU A 57 0.15 -12.22 -16.25
CA LEU A 57 0.64 -13.58 -16.52
C LEU A 57 0.39 -14.03 -17.98
N THR A 58 -0.52 -13.36 -18.68
CA THR A 58 -0.84 -13.62 -20.09
C THR A 58 -0.16 -12.62 -21.03
N ASP A 59 -0.10 -11.35 -20.63
CA ASP A 59 0.37 -10.22 -21.43
C ASP A 59 0.95 -9.13 -20.50
N SER A 60 2.27 -9.18 -20.29
CA SER A 60 3.02 -8.16 -19.56
C SER A 60 4.42 -7.99 -20.12
N LEU A 61 4.72 -6.76 -20.51
CA LEU A 61 6.07 -6.36 -20.92
C LEU A 61 7.10 -6.56 -19.80
N LEU A 62 6.69 -6.45 -18.52
CA LEU A 62 7.58 -6.66 -17.39
C LEU A 62 8.01 -8.13 -17.27
N ILE A 63 7.11 -9.06 -17.60
CA ILE A 63 7.42 -10.49 -17.65
C ILE A 63 8.25 -10.80 -18.90
N ASP A 64 7.84 -10.31 -20.07
CA ASP A 64 8.52 -10.57 -21.34
C ASP A 64 9.98 -10.10 -21.33
N LEU A 65 10.26 -8.99 -20.66
CA LEU A 65 11.61 -8.45 -20.51
C LEU A 65 12.37 -9.02 -19.30
N GLY A 66 11.75 -9.89 -18.51
CA GLY A 66 12.37 -10.57 -17.37
C GLY A 66 12.56 -9.71 -16.11
N TYR A 67 11.87 -8.57 -16.00
CA TYR A 67 11.86 -7.76 -14.77
C TYR A 67 10.99 -8.39 -13.68
N VAL A 68 9.99 -9.18 -14.08
CA VAL A 68 9.12 -9.94 -13.18
C VAL A 68 9.18 -11.42 -13.57
N ASP A 69 9.45 -12.28 -12.59
CA ASP A 69 9.41 -13.74 -12.75
C ASP A 69 7.95 -14.22 -12.77
N ALA A 70 7.52 -14.81 -13.90
CA ALA A 70 6.15 -15.29 -14.09
C ALA A 70 5.74 -16.37 -13.09
N ASP A 71 6.63 -17.32 -12.80
CA ASP A 71 6.34 -18.42 -11.87
C ASP A 71 6.23 -17.91 -10.44
N ALA A 72 7.07 -16.96 -10.06
CA ALA A 72 7.00 -16.29 -8.76
C ALA A 72 5.72 -15.44 -8.64
N LEU A 73 5.35 -14.72 -9.70
CA LEU A 73 4.13 -13.91 -9.73
C LEU A 73 2.88 -14.78 -9.61
N SER A 74 2.83 -15.91 -10.33
CA SER A 74 1.73 -16.86 -10.27
C SER A 74 1.54 -17.41 -8.84
N ARG A 75 2.63 -17.82 -8.17
CA ARG A 75 2.58 -18.26 -6.76
C ARG A 75 2.12 -17.14 -5.81
N ALA A 76 2.59 -15.91 -6.03
CA ALA A 76 2.22 -14.77 -5.20
C ALA A 76 0.74 -14.40 -5.36
N ARG A 77 0.21 -14.44 -6.60
CA ARG A 77 -1.22 -14.27 -6.90
C ARG A 77 -2.06 -15.31 -6.17
N ASP A 78 -1.69 -16.58 -6.30
CA ASP A 78 -2.34 -17.71 -5.62
C ASP A 78 -2.36 -17.56 -4.10
N HIS A 79 -1.26 -17.06 -3.54
CA HIS A 79 -1.16 -16.79 -2.11
C HIS A 79 -2.07 -15.62 -1.69
N ALA A 80 -2.10 -14.54 -2.47
CA ALA A 80 -2.90 -13.35 -2.18
C ALA A 80 -4.41 -13.63 -2.17
N GLU A 81 -4.89 -14.54 -3.02
CA GLU A 81 -6.30 -14.96 -3.03
C GLU A 81 -6.72 -15.60 -1.70
N ARG A 82 -5.82 -16.37 -1.07
CA ARG A 82 -6.10 -17.19 0.13
C ARG A 82 -5.73 -16.49 1.44
N THR A 83 -5.01 -15.37 1.38
CA THR A 83 -4.51 -14.65 2.56
C THR A 83 -5.41 -13.47 2.87
N PRO A 84 -5.61 -13.05 4.14
CA PRO A 84 -6.50 -11.92 4.48
C PRO A 84 -6.05 -10.55 3.97
N THR A 85 -4.76 -10.39 3.66
CA THR A 85 -4.15 -9.15 3.20
C THR A 85 -3.33 -9.41 1.95
N VAL A 86 -3.47 -8.57 0.94
CA VAL A 86 -2.61 -8.63 -0.26
C VAL A 86 -1.21 -8.14 0.11
N PRO A 87 -0.14 -8.90 -0.22
CA PRO A 87 1.24 -8.48 0.05
C PRO A 87 1.63 -7.14 -0.62
N ASP A 88 2.27 -6.25 0.14
CA ASP A 88 2.70 -4.91 -0.35
C ASP A 88 3.57 -4.97 -1.61
N LEU A 89 4.40 -6.01 -1.76
CA LEU A 89 5.26 -6.17 -2.94
C LEU A 89 4.47 -6.34 -4.24
N LEU A 90 3.25 -6.90 -4.17
CA LEU A 90 2.35 -6.98 -5.33
C LEU A 90 1.83 -5.59 -5.71
N CYS A 91 1.65 -4.69 -4.75
CA CYS A 91 1.21 -3.31 -5.01
C CYS A 91 2.23 -2.57 -5.88
N ASP A 92 3.53 -2.71 -5.58
CA ASP A 92 4.59 -2.05 -6.37
C ASP A 92 4.63 -2.57 -7.81
N THR A 93 4.49 -3.89 -7.97
CA THR A 93 4.45 -4.55 -9.29
C THR A 93 3.24 -4.08 -10.10
N LEU A 94 2.06 -4.05 -9.49
CA LEU A 94 0.82 -3.58 -10.12
C LEU A 94 0.88 -2.10 -10.47
N ALA A 95 1.42 -1.25 -9.58
CA ALA A 95 1.55 0.18 -9.83
C ALA A 95 2.46 0.45 -11.05
N LEU A 96 3.56 -0.30 -11.17
CA LEU A 96 4.45 -0.19 -12.32
C LEU A 96 3.76 -0.64 -13.62
N GLU A 97 3.10 -1.80 -13.61
CA GLU A 97 2.37 -2.31 -14.77
C GLU A 97 1.30 -1.31 -15.25
N VAL A 98 0.47 -0.80 -14.34
CA VAL A 98 -0.54 0.22 -14.66
C VAL A 98 0.11 1.47 -15.24
N GLY A 99 1.23 1.91 -14.66
CA GLY A 99 2.00 3.04 -15.15
C GLY A 99 2.46 2.84 -16.59
N LEU A 100 3.02 1.67 -16.92
CA LEU A 100 3.47 1.36 -18.28
C LEU A 100 2.29 1.26 -19.27
N ARG A 101 1.21 0.58 -18.89
CA ARG A 101 0.00 0.47 -19.72
C ARG A 101 -0.65 1.82 -20.00
N SER A 102 -0.50 2.80 -19.11
CA SER A 102 -1.04 4.15 -19.30
C SER A 102 -0.30 5.01 -20.33
N LEU A 103 0.87 4.56 -20.80
CA LEU A 103 1.69 5.25 -21.80
C LEU A 103 1.45 4.78 -23.24
N ALA A 104 0.70 3.69 -23.42
CA ALA A 104 0.33 3.11 -24.71
C ALA A 104 -1.00 3.68 -25.20
#